data_AF-A0A6I4Q2H8-F1
#
_entry.id   AF-A0A6I4Q2H8-F1
#
_cell.length_a   1.000
_cell.length_b   1.000
_cell.length_c   1.000
_cell.angle_alpha   90.00
_cell.angle_beta   90.00
_cell.angle_gamma   90.00
#
_symmetry.space_group_name_H-M   'P 1'
#
loop_
_entity.id
_entity.type
_entity.pdbx_description
1 polymer ?
#
loop_
_entity_poly.entity_id
_entity_poly.type
_entity_poly.pdbx_seq_one_letter_code
_entity_poly.pdbx_strand_id
1 'polypeptide(L)'
;MRLIHIISDIMKKYSSRPAIGERDYEYIENPLTKETSIKLLPQYKTITFQQLWDRVEHIANEWYYHPQYQLNDGDKVAILAFTSSDYVCIDIACIRLGAISIHLQTSSTKEQMQ
;
A
#
# COMPACT_ATOMS: atom_id res chain seq x y z
N MET A 1 -24.15 -4.81 -5.61
CA MET A 1 -23.12 -3.76 -5.41
C MET A 1 -21.78 -4.45 -5.25
N ARG A 2 -20.75 -4.12 -6.06
CA ARG A 2 -19.41 -4.73 -5.96
C ARG A 2 -18.56 -3.95 -4.95
N LEU A 3 -17.68 -4.64 -4.22
CA LEU A 3 -16.83 -4.05 -3.18
C LEU A 3 -16.05 -2.82 -3.70
N ILE A 4 -15.46 -2.94 -4.88
CA ILE A 4 -14.67 -1.85 -5.47
C ILE A 4 -15.47 -0.57 -5.75
N HIS A 5 -16.78 -0.69 -6.04
CA HIS A 5 -17.61 0.50 -6.25
C HIS A 5 -17.79 1.27 -4.95
N ILE A 6 -18.00 0.56 -3.82
CA ILE A 6 -18.12 1.18 -2.50
C ILE A 6 -16.84 1.94 -2.15
N ILE A 7 -15.68 1.30 -2.37
CA ILE A 7 -14.38 1.91 -2.08
C ILE A 7 -14.17 3.15 -2.95
N SER A 8 -14.39 3.05 -4.28
CA SER A 8 -14.24 4.17 -5.20
C SER A 8 -15.16 5.35 -4.83
N ASP A 9 -16.40 5.07 -4.44
CA ASP A 9 -17.36 6.09 -4.03
C ASP A 9 -16.93 6.80 -2.75
N ILE A 10 -16.40 6.08 -1.76
CA ILE A 10 -15.85 6.65 -0.52
C ILE A 10 -14.63 7.54 -0.82
N MET A 11 -13.70 7.04 -1.64
CA MET A 11 -12.48 7.76 -2.02
C MET A 11 -12.81 9.08 -2.73
N LYS A 12 -13.76 9.05 -3.67
CA LYS A 12 -14.24 10.24 -4.37
C LYS A 12 -14.98 11.20 -3.45
N LYS A 13 -15.89 10.70 -2.60
CA LYS A 13 -16.72 11.51 -1.71
C LYS A 13 -15.90 12.33 -0.71
N TYR A 14 -14.77 11.79 -0.25
CA TYR A 14 -13.93 12.42 0.76
C TYR A 14 -12.56 12.85 0.23
N SER A 15 -12.41 13.01 -1.09
CA SER A 15 -11.14 13.21 -1.80
C SER A 15 -10.17 14.20 -1.15
N SER A 16 -10.66 15.34 -0.66
CA SER A 16 -9.84 16.40 -0.05
C SER A 16 -9.54 16.22 1.44
N ARG A 17 -10.16 15.24 2.11
CA ARG A 17 -9.95 14.99 3.54
C ARG A 17 -8.68 14.16 3.77
N PRO A 18 -7.98 14.34 4.91
CA PRO A 18 -6.92 13.41 5.31
C PRO A 18 -7.51 12.01 5.54
N ALA A 19 -6.87 11.00 4.96
CA ALA A 19 -7.28 9.59 5.02
C ALA A 19 -6.41 8.78 5.98
N ILE A 20 -5.08 8.84 5.78
CA ILE A 20 -4.09 8.09 6.57
C ILE A 20 -3.03 9.05 7.07
N GLY A 21 -2.63 8.87 8.33
CA GLY A 21 -1.50 9.56 8.94
C GLY A 21 -0.39 8.59 9.30
N GLU A 22 0.85 8.90 8.89
CA GLU A 22 2.05 8.15 9.27
C GLU A 22 3.06 9.05 9.96
N ARG A 23 3.93 8.45 10.78
CA ARG A 23 4.97 9.17 11.51
C ARG A 23 5.91 9.80 10.49
N ASP A 24 6.09 11.10 10.59
CA ASP A 24 7.01 11.82 9.70
C ASP A 24 8.45 11.42 10.02
N TYR A 25 9.34 11.53 9.04
CA TYR A 25 10.72 11.08 9.20
C TYR A 25 11.70 11.86 8.34
N GLU A 26 12.97 11.83 8.74
CA GLU A 26 14.09 12.38 7.99
C GLU A 26 15.17 11.31 7.78
N TYR A 27 15.89 11.41 6.66
CA TYR A 27 17.11 10.63 6.44
C TYR A 27 18.28 11.32 7.14
N ILE A 28 18.99 10.58 7.99
CA ILE A 28 20.19 11.05 8.69
C ILE A 28 21.40 10.23 8.23
N GLU A 29 22.52 10.90 7.97
CA GLU A 29 23.79 10.24 7.63
C GLU A 29 24.66 10.12 8.88
N ASN A 30 25.22 8.94 9.12
CA ASN A 30 26.25 8.75 10.12
C ASN A 30 27.57 9.36 9.60
N PRO A 31 28.15 10.36 10.29
CA PRO A 31 29.31 11.08 9.77
C PRO A 31 30.58 10.20 9.66
N LEU A 32 30.67 9.13 10.46
CA LEU A 32 31.82 8.21 10.50
C LEU A 32 31.66 7.07 9.49
N THR A 33 30.49 6.44 9.42
CA THR A 33 30.26 5.26 8.57
C THR A 33 29.70 5.59 7.20
N LYS A 34 29.19 6.82 6.99
CA LYS A 34 28.47 7.24 5.78
C LYS A 34 27.17 6.50 5.52
N GLU A 35 26.69 5.73 6.49
CA GLU A 35 25.42 5.03 6.42
C GLU A 35 24.24 6.02 6.57
N THR A 36 23.20 5.85 5.76
CA THR A 36 21.95 6.62 5.88
C THR A 36 20.89 5.80 6.60
N SER A 37 20.25 6.40 7.60
CA SER A 37 19.15 5.77 8.36
C SER A 37 17.94 6.70 8.49
N ILE A 38 16.80 6.14 8.89
CA ILE A 38 15.57 6.89 9.11
C ILE A 38 15.48 7.30 10.58
N LYS A 39 15.24 8.59 10.83
CA LYS A 39 14.90 9.13 12.15
C LYS A 39 13.46 9.60 12.16
N LEU A 40 12.66 9.03 13.05
CA LEU A 40 11.27 9.42 13.25
C LEU A 40 11.17 10.78 13.95
N LEU A 41 10.29 11.63 13.45
CA LEU A 41 9.98 12.95 14.02
C LEU A 41 8.76 12.86 14.94
N PRO A 42 8.61 13.72 15.96
CA PRO A 42 7.49 13.68 16.90
C PRO A 42 6.17 14.23 16.31
N GLN A 43 5.92 14.04 15.01
CA GLN A 43 4.76 14.55 14.29
C GLN A 43 4.26 13.54 13.25
N TYR A 44 3.01 13.70 12.80
CA TYR A 44 2.44 12.90 11.72
C TYR A 44 2.31 13.73 10.46
N LYS A 45 2.53 13.08 9.32
CA LYS A 45 2.14 13.57 8.01
C LYS A 45 0.94 12.79 7.52
N THR A 46 0.00 13.46 6.87
CA THR A 46 -1.20 12.81 6.32
C THR A 46 -1.18 12.80 4.79
N ILE A 47 -1.82 11.79 4.22
CA ILE A 47 -2.22 11.79 2.81
C ILE A 47 -3.74 11.90 2.72
N THR A 48 -4.24 12.56 1.68
CA THR A 48 -5.68 12.67 1.45
C THR A 48 -6.27 11.40 0.84
N PHE A 49 -7.59 11.26 0.87
CA PHE A 49 -8.28 10.17 0.16
C PHE A 49 -7.94 10.18 -1.35
N GLN A 50 -7.81 11.35 -1.97
CA GLN A 50 -7.40 11.47 -3.37
C GLN A 50 -5.99 10.92 -3.57
N GLN A 51 -5.02 11.33 -2.76
CA GLN A 51 -3.64 10.87 -2.89
C GLN A 51 -3.50 9.37 -2.65
N LEU A 52 -4.28 8.82 -1.70
CA LEU A 52 -4.35 7.39 -1.45
C LEU A 52 -4.92 6.65 -2.68
N TRP A 53 -6.02 7.16 -3.25
CA TRP A 53 -6.66 6.57 -4.42
C TRP A 53 -5.79 6.65 -5.68
N ASP A 54 -5.07 7.75 -5.88
CA ASP A 54 -4.14 7.90 -6.99
C ASP A 54 -3.04 6.83 -6.92
N ARG A 55 -2.48 6.57 -5.73
CA ARG A 55 -1.49 5.50 -5.53
C ARG A 55 -2.07 4.12 -5.85
N VAL A 56 -3.30 3.83 -5.39
CA VAL A 56 -4.02 2.59 -5.71
C VAL A 56 -4.15 2.41 -7.22
N GLU A 57 -4.65 3.42 -7.93
CA GLU A 57 -4.83 3.34 -9.38
C GLU A 57 -3.48 3.23 -10.11
N HIS A 58 -2.42 3.90 -9.65
CA HIS A 58 -1.08 3.73 -10.21
C HIS A 58 -0.58 2.28 -10.09
N ILE A 59 -0.69 1.66 -8.91
CA ILE A 59 -0.29 0.26 -8.71
C ILE A 59 -1.15 -0.67 -9.56
N ALA A 60 -2.47 -0.50 -9.54
CA ALA A 60 -3.39 -1.34 -10.30
C ALA A 60 -3.14 -1.24 -11.81
N ASN A 61 -2.91 -0.03 -12.33
CA ASN A 61 -2.60 0.18 -13.74
C ASN A 61 -1.27 -0.48 -14.13
N GLU A 62 -0.23 -0.31 -13.32
CA GLU A 62 1.07 -0.95 -13.59
C GLU A 62 0.93 -2.48 -13.65
N TRP A 63 0.27 -3.10 -12.67
CA TRP A 63 0.07 -4.54 -12.65
C TRP A 63 -0.81 -5.06 -13.79
N TYR A 64 -1.88 -4.35 -14.13
CA TYR A 64 -2.78 -4.76 -15.21
C TYR A 64 -2.16 -4.63 -16.60
N TYR A 65 -1.39 -3.56 -16.83
CA TYR A 65 -0.80 -3.28 -18.14
C TYR A 65 0.66 -3.75 -18.28
N HIS A 66 1.25 -4.39 -17.27
CA HIS A 66 2.64 -4.83 -17.32
C HIS A 66 2.91 -5.71 -18.55
N PRO A 67 3.89 -5.42 -19.41
CA PRO A 67 3.99 -6.05 -20.74
C PRO A 67 4.32 -7.55 -20.70
N GLN A 68 4.91 -8.04 -19.61
CA GLN A 68 5.38 -9.44 -19.49
C GLN A 68 4.69 -10.23 -18.37
N TYR A 69 4.13 -9.54 -17.38
CA TYR A 69 3.68 -10.15 -16.11
C TYR A 69 2.42 -9.45 -15.64
N GLN A 70 1.36 -9.54 -16.46
CA GLN A 70 0.06 -8.96 -16.13
C GLN A 70 -0.55 -9.71 -14.95
N LEU A 71 -1.13 -8.94 -14.02
CA LEU A 71 -1.94 -9.50 -12.94
C LEU A 71 -3.41 -9.52 -13.38
N ASN A 72 -4.01 -10.71 -13.37
CA ASN A 72 -5.38 -10.96 -13.83
C ASN A 72 -6.35 -11.17 -12.66
N ASP A 73 -7.65 -11.14 -12.97
CA ASP A 73 -8.71 -11.51 -12.03
C ASP A 73 -8.49 -12.94 -11.51
N GLY A 74 -8.56 -13.10 -10.18
CA GLY A 74 -8.32 -14.38 -9.51
C GLY A 74 -6.85 -14.72 -9.23
N ASP A 75 -5.88 -13.96 -9.75
CA ASP A 75 -4.47 -14.15 -9.41
C ASP A 75 -4.21 -13.84 -7.93
N LYS A 76 -3.23 -14.51 -7.33
CA LYS A 76 -2.93 -14.39 -5.89
C LYS A 76 -1.78 -13.44 -5.65
N VAL A 77 -1.95 -12.54 -4.69
CA VAL A 77 -0.90 -11.62 -4.22
C VAL A 77 -0.65 -11.90 -2.75
N ALA A 78 0.49 -12.48 -2.44
CA ALA A 78 0.93 -12.70 -1.06
C ALA A 78 1.57 -11.42 -0.51
N ILE A 79 1.12 -10.98 0.66
CA ILE A 79 1.55 -9.74 1.31
C ILE A 79 2.09 -10.08 2.70
N LEU A 80 3.36 -9.77 2.93
CA LEU A 80 4.01 -9.88 4.24
C LEU A 80 4.40 -8.48 4.70
N ALA A 81 3.56 -7.85 5.49
CA ALA A 81 3.73 -6.46 5.90
C ALA A 81 3.10 -6.18 7.26
N PHE A 82 3.40 -5.01 7.82
CA PHE A 82 2.60 -4.40 8.88
C PHE A 82 1.59 -3.42 8.28
N THR A 83 0.67 -2.89 9.11
CA THR A 83 -0.28 -1.88 8.65
C THR A 83 0.45 -0.56 8.32
N SER A 84 0.27 -0.08 7.10
CA SER A 84 0.83 1.18 6.57
C SER A 84 -0.04 1.72 5.44
N SER A 85 0.24 2.94 4.99
CA SER A 85 -0.39 3.54 3.82
C SER A 85 -0.14 2.71 2.55
N ASP A 86 1.08 2.20 2.38
CA ASP A 86 1.45 1.35 1.25
C ASP A 86 0.73 -0.02 1.29
N TYR A 87 0.59 -0.62 2.47
CA TYR A 87 -0.18 -1.85 2.65
C TYR A 87 -1.63 -1.68 2.22
N VAL A 88 -2.27 -0.56 2.63
CA VAL A 88 -3.63 -0.22 2.17
C VAL A 88 -3.68 -0.02 0.65
N CYS A 89 -2.68 0.63 0.06
CA CYS A 89 -2.63 0.82 -1.39
C CYS A 89 -2.60 -0.53 -2.14
N ILE A 90 -1.73 -1.45 -1.70
CA ILE A 90 -1.57 -2.78 -2.30
C ILE A 90 -2.86 -3.62 -2.14
N ASP A 91 -3.45 -3.63 -0.94
CA ASP A 91 -4.68 -4.38 -0.67
C ASP A 91 -5.85 -3.89 -1.55
N ILE A 92 -6.05 -2.56 -1.63
CA ILE A 92 -7.10 -1.99 -2.47
C ILE A 92 -6.80 -2.18 -3.96
N ALA A 93 -5.53 -2.13 -4.39
CA ALA A 93 -5.16 -2.45 -5.77
C ALA A 93 -5.52 -3.90 -6.14
N CYS A 94 -5.34 -4.86 -5.22
CA CYS A 94 -5.81 -6.24 -5.42
C CYS A 94 -7.33 -6.28 -5.62
N ILE A 95 -8.10 -5.60 -4.75
CA ILE A 95 -9.56 -5.51 -4.88
C ILE A 95 -9.96 -4.85 -6.21
N ARG A 96 -9.20 -3.84 -6.66
CA ARG A 96 -9.44 -3.10 -7.91
C ARG A 96 -9.30 -3.98 -9.15
N LEU A 97 -8.36 -4.93 -9.12
CA LEU A 97 -8.06 -5.87 -10.20
C LEU A 97 -8.79 -7.21 -10.10
N GLY A 98 -9.47 -7.46 -8.98
CA GLY A 98 -10.08 -8.77 -8.71
C GLY A 98 -9.06 -9.85 -8.31
N ALA A 99 -7.85 -9.44 -7.91
CA ALA A 99 -6.84 -10.34 -7.37
C ALA A 99 -7.20 -10.76 -5.93
N ILE A 100 -6.73 -11.95 -5.54
CA ILE A 100 -6.90 -12.52 -4.20
C ILE A 100 -5.70 -12.12 -3.34
N SER A 101 -5.91 -11.19 -2.41
CA SER A 101 -4.92 -10.78 -1.41
C SER A 101 -4.76 -11.86 -0.32
N ILE A 102 -3.55 -12.37 -0.13
CA ILE A 102 -3.18 -13.34 0.92
C ILE A 102 -2.29 -12.63 1.94
N HIS A 103 -2.85 -12.33 3.11
CA HIS A 103 -2.18 -11.60 4.17
C HIS A 103 -1.41 -12.56 5.09
N LEU A 104 -0.09 -12.62 4.91
CA LEU A 104 0.78 -13.50 5.68
C LEU A 104 1.07 -12.91 7.06
N GLN A 105 1.10 -13.78 8.07
CA GLN A 105 1.37 -13.38 9.45
C GLN A 105 2.87 -13.16 9.66
N THR A 106 3.28 -11.96 10.09
CA THR A 106 4.70 -11.59 10.26
C THR A 106 5.44 -12.41 11.32
N SER A 107 4.71 -13.10 12.19
CA SER A 107 5.28 -13.99 13.21
C SER A 107 5.35 -15.46 12.77
N SER A 108 4.92 -15.80 11.55
CA SER A 108 4.98 -17.18 11.05
C SER A 108 6.41 -17.61 10.75
N THR A 109 6.67 -18.91 10.84
CA THR A 109 7.95 -19.47 10.39
C THR A 109 7.98 -19.54 8.86
N LYS A 110 9.17 -19.75 8.29
CA LYS A 110 9.33 -19.94 6.86
C LYS A 110 8.48 -21.11 6.34
N GLU A 111 8.44 -22.21 7.08
CA GLU A 111 7.69 -23.42 6.70
C GLU A 111 6.18 -23.18 6.67
N GLN A 112 5.67 -22.23 7.47
CA GLN A 112 4.26 -21.83 7.48
C GLN A 112 3.91 -20.84 6.37
N MET A 113 4.90 -20.24 5.71
CA MET A 113 4.74 -19.25 4.63
C MET A 113 4.94 -19.84 3.22
N GLN A 114 5.38 -21.11 3.12
CA GLN A 114 5.57 -21.84 1.86
C GLN A 114 4.29 -22.55 1.43
#